data_AF-A0A6M4MG52-F1
#
_entry.id   AF-A0A6M4MG52-F1
#
_cell.length_a   1.000
_cell.length_b   1.000
_cell.length_c   1.000
_cell.angle_alpha   90.00
_cell.angle_beta   90.00
_cell.angle_gamma   90.00
#
_symmetry.space_group_name_H-M   'P 1'
#
loop_
_entity.id
_entity.type
_entity.pdbx_description
1 polymer ?
#
loop_
_entity_poly.entity_id
_entity_poly.type
_entity_poly.pdbx_seq_one_letter_code
_entity_poly.pdbx_strand_id
1 'polypeptide(L)'
;MDTFDSLLQSLTSGYFIAVYCVITVGIAIISSLRFKGHINPINKEMESALAQIKKSERNKESFPESYYEFSEWMGKSHYLKDCWREFEETLLIPGDDFEGDKEVILNTHLTATHFNQKNILWHYINMRFYNSLPNTLTGLGIIGTFVGLSVGIYLAAPGLNSNDMSDAKQALNTLLDGAALAFITSIFGLISSLLFSFYEKKKLHNFTKRCQSLVAEIDARVEYFSAERLANKALEESKKQSVALESFANDLAVSLGQVIEQHVAVPVVSAINDLRNEQKSANDETLEKLIKEFSQSISGAAGEEMKAFATTVESMTRQMEQQVSSLSNGQQAMQDASRKAVEDMSTALSQGSAEIAKGIADAVSDLAAGMSEAIKGVTSELEKAADKMAKDLAAAIDNVTQIATQLKLASGEMTSLSESNKQIHAELSETLEQSKGLIEQAAKANVEFREVAAEFASYGKAVKEHTDALFKSTQSTESFVSELLSGQKEIESSWKEYQERFADIDKSVEKLFSSLSDGLQSYAKNTEDYVINLDKHAAEVVQSLAGATQDLSETVEGLDETLDNRASVFTDGIQKIIQLTQKEVSEAVAKAKAAEIELNSKVESAKRIVNSAQ
;
A
#
# COMPACT_ATOMS: atom_id res chain seq x y z
N MET A 1 36.47 45.50 70.07
CA MET A 1 37.44 44.44 69.75
C MET A 1 37.11 43.19 70.56
N ASP A 2 37.01 43.30 71.90
CA ASP A 2 36.71 42.17 72.79
C ASP A 2 35.49 41.29 72.43
N THR A 3 34.40 41.87 71.92
CA THR A 3 33.20 41.12 71.51
C THR A 3 33.39 40.32 70.22
N PHE A 4 34.26 40.78 69.32
CA PHE A 4 34.56 40.10 68.05
C PHE A 4 35.55 38.96 68.29
N ASP A 5 36.59 39.21 69.09
CA ASP A 5 37.59 38.20 69.45
C ASP A 5 36.99 37.07 70.31
N SER A 6 36.05 37.40 71.21
CA SER A 6 35.30 36.40 71.98
C SER A 6 34.41 35.51 71.09
N LEU A 7 33.80 36.09 70.05
CA LEU A 7 32.98 35.36 69.08
C LEU A 7 33.86 34.45 68.20
N LEU A 8 35.03 34.92 67.78
CA LEU A 8 36.01 34.14 67.03
C LEU A 8 36.60 32.99 67.87
N GLN A 9 36.93 33.22 69.14
CA GLN A 9 37.33 32.14 70.07
C GLN A 9 36.23 31.10 70.26
N SER A 10 34.96 31.52 70.26
CA SER A 10 33.83 30.59 70.30
C SER A 10 33.73 29.73 69.04
N LEU A 11 34.08 30.25 67.86
CA LEU A 11 34.05 29.51 66.59
C LEU A 11 35.13 28.41 66.51
N THR A 12 36.27 28.59 67.18
CA THR A 12 37.33 27.56 67.28
C THR A 12 37.17 26.65 68.50
N SER A 13 36.14 26.87 69.32
CA SER A 13 35.87 26.01 70.47
C SER A 13 35.46 24.60 70.01
N GLY A 14 35.91 23.58 70.75
CA GLY A 14 35.49 22.20 70.49
C GLY A 14 33.97 22.00 70.54
N TYR A 15 33.26 22.84 71.31
CA TYR A 15 31.81 22.83 71.36
C TYR A 15 31.16 23.28 70.05
N PHE A 16 31.61 24.40 69.46
CA PHE A 16 31.07 24.88 68.19
C PHE A 16 31.29 23.86 67.06
N ILE A 17 32.49 23.29 66.99
CA ILE A 17 32.84 22.29 65.97
C ILE A 17 32.02 21.02 66.15
N ALA A 18 31.79 20.57 67.39
CA ALA A 18 30.88 19.46 67.67
C ALA A 18 29.45 19.77 67.22
N VAL A 19 28.93 20.97 67.50
CA VAL A 19 27.61 21.42 67.03
C VAL A 19 27.54 21.45 65.50
N TYR A 20 28.58 21.94 64.82
CA TYR A 20 28.64 21.98 63.37
C TYR A 20 28.63 20.57 62.75
N CYS A 21 29.40 19.64 63.32
CA CYS A 21 29.39 18.23 62.91
C CYS A 21 28.01 17.59 63.13
N VAL A 22 27.36 17.85 64.26
CA VAL A 22 26.00 17.36 64.56
C VAL A 22 24.98 17.92 63.57
N ILE A 23 25.08 19.20 63.19
CA ILE A 23 24.20 19.80 62.18
C ILE A 23 24.43 19.12 60.82
N THR A 24 25.68 18.94 60.41
CA THR A 24 26.02 18.31 59.11
C THR A 24 25.49 16.88 59.04
N VAL A 25 25.72 16.09 60.08
CA VAL A 25 25.18 14.72 60.19
C VAL A 25 23.65 14.75 60.26
N GLY A 26 23.07 15.70 60.99
CA GLY A 26 21.63 15.91 61.10
C GLY A 26 20.97 16.17 59.74
N ILE A 27 21.57 17.03 58.91
CA ILE A 27 21.12 17.28 57.54
C ILE A 27 21.15 15.99 56.72
N ALA A 28 22.23 15.21 56.81
CA ALA A 28 22.35 13.93 56.10
C ALA A 28 21.30 12.91 56.55
N ILE A 29 21.04 12.79 57.86
CA ILE A 29 20.03 11.88 58.42
C ILE A 29 18.62 12.32 58.02
N ILE A 30 18.27 13.59 58.21
CA ILE A 30 16.94 14.13 57.86
C ILE A 30 16.67 13.93 56.36
N SER A 31 17.66 14.19 55.52
CA SER A 31 17.54 14.02 54.08
C SER A 31 17.43 12.54 53.70
N SER A 32 18.17 11.64 54.36
CA SER A 32 18.03 10.19 54.20
C SER A 32 16.64 9.69 54.58
N LEU A 33 16.10 10.18 55.70
CA LEU A 33 14.75 9.83 56.19
C LEU A 33 13.66 10.38 55.27
N ARG A 34 13.82 11.62 54.78
CA ARG A 34 12.90 12.19 53.79
C ARG A 34 12.96 11.40 52.48
N PHE A 35 14.14 11.13 51.95
CA PHE A 35 14.28 10.29 50.75
C PHE A 35 13.63 8.91 50.94
N LYS A 36 13.85 8.29 52.10
CA LYS A 36 13.19 7.03 52.48
C LYS A 36 11.67 7.16 52.48
N GLY A 37 11.14 8.23 53.07
CA GLY A 37 9.71 8.50 53.18
C GLY A 37 9.03 8.64 51.83
N HIS A 38 9.71 9.21 50.83
CA HIS A 38 9.16 9.37 49.48
C HIS A 38 9.36 8.12 48.61
N ILE A 39 10.51 7.44 48.69
CA ILE A 39 10.80 6.31 47.78
C ILE A 39 10.21 4.97 48.25
N ASN A 40 10.03 4.76 49.55
CA ASN A 40 9.45 3.52 50.08
C ASN A 40 7.97 3.29 49.67
N PRO A 41 7.05 4.29 49.72
CA PRO A 41 5.66 4.06 49.32
C PRO A 41 5.57 3.70 47.84
N ILE A 42 6.33 4.38 46.97
CA ILE A 42 6.43 4.05 45.54
C ILE A 42 6.93 2.60 45.36
N ASN A 43 7.99 2.22 46.08
CA ASN A 43 8.50 0.84 46.00
C ASN A 43 7.49 -0.22 46.48
N LYS A 44 6.69 0.09 47.50
CA LYS A 44 5.61 -0.81 47.99
C LYS A 44 4.49 -0.94 46.97
N GLU A 45 4.13 0.15 46.30
CA GLU A 45 3.12 0.13 45.25
C GLU A 45 3.61 -0.67 44.03
N MET A 46 4.87 -0.49 43.63
CA MET A 46 5.52 -1.34 42.61
C MET A 46 5.53 -2.82 42.97
N GLU A 47 5.80 -3.16 44.24
CA GLU A 47 5.70 -4.53 44.76
C GLU A 47 4.27 -5.08 44.68
N SER A 48 3.28 -4.23 44.98
CA SER A 48 1.88 -4.60 44.92
C SER A 48 1.43 -4.81 43.47
N ALA A 49 1.85 -3.95 42.55
CA ALA A 49 1.60 -4.08 41.11
C ALA A 49 2.19 -5.40 40.57
N LEU A 50 3.43 -5.70 40.97
CA LEU A 50 4.08 -6.98 40.65
C LEU A 50 3.35 -8.18 41.22
N ALA A 51 2.79 -8.09 42.43
CA ALA A 51 2.01 -9.16 43.02
C ALA A 51 0.67 -9.36 42.30
N GLN A 52 0.01 -8.27 41.88
CA GLN A 52 -1.26 -8.30 41.16
C GLN A 52 -1.11 -8.90 39.76
N ILE A 53 -0.13 -8.42 38.98
CA ILE A 53 0.07 -8.95 37.61
C ILE A 53 0.44 -10.45 37.63
N LYS A 54 1.17 -10.90 38.66
CA LYS A 54 1.55 -12.30 38.84
C LYS A 54 0.40 -13.23 39.22
N LYS A 55 -0.79 -12.71 39.55
CA LYS A 55 -1.98 -13.55 39.72
C LYS A 55 -2.45 -14.15 38.40
N SER A 56 -2.27 -13.41 37.31
CA SER A 56 -2.51 -13.90 35.95
C SER A 56 -1.35 -14.78 35.50
N GLU A 57 -1.64 -15.77 34.65
CA GLU A 57 -0.59 -16.60 34.06
C GLU A 57 0.37 -15.76 33.20
N ARG A 58 1.62 -16.20 33.11
CA ARG A 58 2.63 -15.53 32.28
C ARG A 58 2.49 -15.98 30.82
N ASN A 59 1.33 -15.70 30.24
CA ASN A 59 0.94 -16.04 28.87
C ASN A 59 0.13 -14.88 28.27
N LYS A 60 0.23 -14.71 26.94
CA LYS A 60 -0.44 -13.64 26.19
C LYS A 60 -1.90 -13.96 25.88
N GLU A 61 -2.22 -15.24 25.70
CA GLU A 61 -3.57 -15.70 25.32
C GLU A 61 -4.56 -15.66 26.48
N SER A 62 -4.11 -15.94 27.71
CA SER A 62 -4.98 -15.93 28.90
C SER A 62 -5.03 -14.59 29.63
N PHE A 63 -4.22 -13.61 29.21
CA PHE A 63 -4.18 -12.29 29.85
C PHE A 63 -5.46 -11.44 29.66
N PRO A 64 -6.16 -11.45 28.51
CA PRO A 64 -7.37 -10.63 28.32
C PRO A 64 -8.44 -10.84 29.39
N GLU A 65 -8.63 -12.08 29.87
CA GLU A 65 -9.60 -12.39 30.95
C GLU A 65 -9.27 -11.67 32.27
N SER A 66 -7.97 -11.56 32.58
CA SER A 66 -7.47 -10.94 33.81
C SER A 66 -7.11 -9.46 33.63
N TYR A 67 -7.14 -8.96 32.39
CA TYR A 67 -6.72 -7.59 32.05
C TYR A 67 -7.57 -6.54 32.77
N TYR A 68 -8.89 -6.69 32.73
CA TYR A 68 -9.80 -5.72 33.33
C TYR A 68 -9.62 -5.59 34.85
N GLU A 69 -9.41 -6.71 35.57
CA GLU A 69 -9.13 -6.68 37.02
C GLU A 69 -7.80 -5.97 37.30
N PHE A 70 -6.78 -6.25 36.48
CA PHE A 70 -5.47 -5.60 36.62
C PHE A 70 -5.51 -4.11 36.27
N SER A 71 -6.18 -3.72 35.18
CA SER A 71 -6.33 -2.32 34.76
C SER A 71 -7.12 -1.51 35.81
N GLU A 72 -8.21 -2.06 36.34
CA GLU A 72 -8.98 -1.40 37.40
C GLU A 72 -8.14 -1.17 38.66
N TRP A 73 -7.29 -2.13 39.02
CA TRP A 73 -6.37 -1.97 40.15
C TRP A 73 -5.30 -0.91 39.86
N MET A 74 -4.69 -0.93 38.67
CA MET A 74 -3.68 0.05 38.26
C MET A 74 -4.27 1.47 38.19
N GLY A 75 -5.52 1.63 37.75
CA GLY A 75 -6.24 2.91 37.75
C GLY A 75 -6.50 3.50 39.15
N LYS A 76 -6.58 2.65 40.18
CA LYS A 76 -6.72 3.06 41.59
C LYS A 76 -5.39 3.34 42.30
N SER A 77 -4.27 3.02 41.65
CA SER A 77 -2.93 3.23 42.21
C SER A 77 -2.60 4.73 42.35
N HIS A 78 -1.77 5.11 43.32
CA HIS A 78 -1.51 6.53 43.54
C HIS A 78 -0.36 7.05 42.68
N TYR A 79 0.73 6.29 42.59
CA TYR A 79 1.96 6.67 41.92
C TYR A 79 2.05 6.13 40.49
N LEU A 80 1.37 5.03 40.18
CA LEU A 80 1.47 4.35 38.87
C LEU A 80 0.33 4.65 37.91
N LYS A 81 -0.79 5.23 38.37
CA LYS A 81 -1.99 5.45 37.56
C LYS A 81 -1.74 6.23 36.28
N ASP A 82 -0.89 7.26 36.32
CA ASP A 82 -0.68 8.13 35.18
C ASP A 82 0.17 7.40 34.14
N CYS A 83 1.25 6.72 34.56
CA CYS A 83 2.03 5.88 33.67
C CYS A 83 1.21 4.72 33.07
N TRP A 84 0.27 4.16 33.84
CA TRP A 84 -0.63 3.13 33.35
C TRP A 84 -1.62 3.68 32.33
N ARG A 85 -2.27 4.81 32.59
CA ARG A 85 -3.20 5.45 31.65
C ARG A 85 -2.52 5.72 30.29
N GLU A 86 -1.33 6.31 30.31
CA GLU A 86 -0.58 6.60 29.09
C GLU A 86 -0.13 5.32 28.35
N PHE A 87 0.05 4.21 29.07
CA PHE A 87 0.35 2.92 28.46
C PHE A 87 -0.92 2.24 27.91
N GLU A 88 -2.03 2.31 28.63
CA GLU A 88 -3.34 1.78 28.25
C GLU A 88 -3.85 2.40 26.95
N GLU A 89 -3.62 3.70 26.73
CA GLU A 89 -3.89 4.38 25.45
C GLU A 89 -3.14 3.78 24.24
N THR A 90 -2.09 3.00 24.48
CA THR A 90 -1.30 2.34 23.42
C THR A 90 -1.70 0.89 23.19
N LEU A 91 -2.62 0.36 24.02
CA LEU A 91 -3.10 -1.01 23.94
C LEU A 91 -4.22 -1.12 22.90
N LEU A 92 -4.23 -2.25 22.20
CA LEU A 92 -5.34 -2.66 21.34
C LEU A 92 -5.94 -3.92 21.96
N ILE A 93 -7.21 -3.86 22.33
CA ILE A 93 -7.96 -4.90 23.03
C ILE A 93 -8.74 -5.73 22.01
N PRO A 94 -8.59 -7.07 22.00
CA PRO A 94 -9.36 -7.93 21.11
C PRO A 94 -10.86 -7.86 21.44
N GLY A 95 -11.71 -7.73 20.43
CA GLY A 95 -13.17 -7.60 20.56
C GLY A 95 -13.68 -6.15 20.66
N ASP A 96 -12.88 -5.24 21.23
CA ASP A 96 -13.22 -3.80 21.27
C ASP A 96 -12.57 -3.04 20.11
N ASP A 97 -11.25 -3.22 19.91
CA ASP A 97 -10.48 -2.46 18.92
C ASP A 97 -10.28 -3.20 17.60
N PHE A 98 -10.32 -4.53 17.62
CA PHE A 98 -10.21 -5.35 16.42
C PHE A 98 -10.88 -6.72 16.59
N GLU A 99 -11.47 -7.20 15.49
CA GLU A 99 -11.96 -8.57 15.37
C GLU A 99 -10.87 -9.44 14.73
N GLY A 100 -10.47 -10.53 15.38
CA GLY A 100 -9.48 -11.45 14.84
C GLY A 100 -9.37 -12.75 15.62
N ASP A 101 -8.80 -13.79 14.99
CA ASP A 101 -8.61 -15.13 15.57
C ASP A 101 -7.71 -15.17 16.81
N LYS A 102 -6.99 -14.09 17.11
CA LYS A 102 -6.09 -13.99 18.25
C LYS A 102 -6.69 -13.10 19.34
N GLU A 103 -7.11 -13.72 20.42
CA GLU A 103 -7.46 -13.06 21.69
C GLU A 103 -6.20 -12.67 22.45
N VAL A 104 -5.33 -11.82 21.88
CA VAL A 104 -4.16 -11.29 22.58
C VAL A 104 -4.20 -9.77 22.58
N ILE A 105 -3.86 -9.16 23.71
CA ILE A 105 -3.75 -7.70 23.81
C ILE A 105 -2.44 -7.28 23.14
N LEU A 106 -2.53 -6.30 22.24
CA LEU A 106 -1.39 -5.75 21.53
C LEU A 106 -0.98 -4.42 22.14
N ASN A 107 0.30 -4.08 22.12
CA ASN A 107 0.80 -2.76 22.48
C ASN A 107 1.60 -2.14 21.34
N THR A 108 1.30 -0.88 21.01
CA THR A 108 1.96 -0.15 19.91
C THR A 108 3.25 0.55 20.33
N HIS A 109 3.41 0.81 21.63
CA HIS A 109 4.62 1.37 22.23
C HIS A 109 5.23 0.41 23.26
N LEU A 110 6.56 0.45 23.41
CA LEU A 110 7.27 -0.36 24.40
C LEU A 110 6.88 0.03 25.83
N THR A 111 6.55 -0.95 26.66
CA THR A 111 6.18 -0.75 28.07
C THR A 111 7.25 0.01 28.87
N ALA A 112 8.53 -0.21 28.58
CA ALA A 112 9.65 0.49 29.21
C ALA A 112 9.65 2.01 28.99
N THR A 113 9.01 2.50 27.93
CA THR A 113 8.89 3.93 27.64
C THR A 113 7.98 4.63 28.64
N HIS A 114 6.96 3.92 29.15
CA HIS A 114 6.01 4.45 30.12
C HIS A 114 6.50 4.19 31.55
N PHE A 115 6.93 2.96 31.84
CA PHE A 115 7.41 2.54 33.15
C PHE A 115 8.93 2.67 33.27
N ASN A 116 9.39 3.85 33.69
CA ASN A 116 10.80 4.10 33.97
C ASN A 116 11.02 5.06 35.16
N GLN A 117 12.28 5.18 35.58
CA GLN A 117 12.68 6.06 36.69
C GLN A 117 12.30 7.53 36.45
N LYS A 118 12.37 8.01 35.21
CA LYS A 118 12.07 9.42 34.91
C LYS A 118 10.59 9.71 35.11
N ASN A 119 9.72 8.91 34.49
CA ASN A 119 8.27 9.13 34.51
C ASN A 119 7.68 8.90 35.90
N ILE A 120 8.20 7.92 36.65
CA ILE A 120 7.67 7.58 37.97
C ILE A 120 8.30 8.46 39.07
N LEU A 121 9.64 8.54 39.18
CA LEU A 121 10.26 9.16 40.36
C LEU A 121 10.33 10.69 40.29
N TRP A 122 10.49 11.30 39.12
CA TRP A 122 10.80 12.73 39.04
C TRP A 122 9.61 13.63 39.42
N HIS A 123 8.39 13.12 39.33
CA HIS A 123 7.18 13.86 39.72
C HIS A 123 7.02 13.94 41.25
N TYR A 124 7.55 12.95 41.99
CA TYR A 124 7.37 12.83 43.44
C TYR A 124 8.64 13.12 44.24
N ILE A 125 9.81 13.03 43.61
CA ILE A 125 11.11 13.17 44.27
C ILE A 125 11.97 14.15 43.45
N ASN A 126 12.45 15.21 44.09
CA ASN A 126 13.44 16.11 43.50
C ASN A 126 14.80 15.40 43.37
N MET A 127 14.95 14.62 42.30
CA MET A 127 16.13 13.81 42.03
C MET A 127 17.40 14.65 41.92
N ARG A 128 17.29 15.88 41.39
CA ARG A 128 18.43 16.80 41.25
C ARG A 128 18.97 17.24 42.61
N PHE A 129 18.10 17.53 43.58
CA PHE A 129 18.52 17.87 44.94
C PHE A 129 19.29 16.71 45.59
N TYR A 130 18.73 15.50 45.59
CA TYR A 130 19.36 14.35 46.24
C TYR A 130 20.67 13.92 45.56
N ASN A 131 20.75 14.00 44.23
CA ASN A 131 22.01 13.76 43.50
C ASN A 131 23.12 14.76 43.88
N SER A 132 22.77 16.01 44.22
CA SER A 132 23.73 17.06 44.60
C SER A 132 24.07 17.10 46.10
N LEU A 133 23.27 16.41 46.92
CA LEU A 133 23.39 16.45 48.38
C LEU A 133 24.72 15.86 48.90
N PRO A 134 25.25 14.74 48.37
CA PRO A 134 26.58 14.26 48.78
C PRO A 134 27.67 15.32 48.59
N ASN A 135 27.67 15.98 47.44
CA ASN A 135 28.65 17.04 47.13
C ASN A 135 28.48 18.23 48.08
N THR A 136 27.24 18.56 48.43
CA THR A 136 26.93 19.63 49.39
C THR A 136 27.42 19.27 50.80
N LEU A 137 27.26 18.02 51.25
CA LEU A 137 27.76 17.55 52.54
C LEU A 137 29.29 17.55 52.62
N THR A 138 29.96 17.14 51.54
CA THR A 138 31.43 17.26 51.43
C THR A 138 31.84 18.73 51.45
N GLY A 139 31.15 19.59 50.70
CA GLY A 139 31.39 21.04 50.68
C GLY A 139 31.21 21.69 52.06
N LEU A 140 30.18 21.31 52.82
CA LEU A 140 29.98 21.76 54.21
C LEU A 140 31.16 21.34 55.10
N GLY A 141 31.71 20.14 54.93
CA GLY A 141 32.91 19.71 55.65
C GLY A 141 34.15 20.55 55.32
N ILE A 142 34.34 20.87 54.02
CA ILE A 142 35.46 21.72 53.55
C ILE A 142 35.32 23.14 54.09
N ILE A 143 34.12 23.73 54.02
CA ILE A 143 33.84 25.07 54.56
C ILE A 143 34.16 25.13 56.05
N GLY A 144 33.74 24.12 56.82
CA GLY A 144 34.05 24.03 58.25
C GLY A 144 35.56 24.03 58.52
N THR A 145 36.32 23.29 57.72
CA THR A 145 37.79 23.23 57.84
C THR A 145 38.44 24.56 57.48
N PHE A 146 37.99 25.20 56.40
CA PHE A 146 38.53 26.48 55.96
C PHE A 146 38.27 27.60 56.97
N VAL A 147 37.05 27.66 57.52
CA VAL A 147 36.70 28.62 58.58
C VAL A 147 37.52 28.34 59.85
N GLY A 148 37.63 27.08 60.28
CA GLY A 148 38.39 26.71 61.48
C GLY A 148 39.88 27.07 61.37
N LEU A 149 40.52 26.80 60.23
CA LEU A 149 41.90 27.19 59.98
C LEU A 149 42.08 28.71 59.90
N SER A 150 41.19 29.41 59.20
CA SER A 150 41.26 30.87 59.06
C SER A 150 41.16 31.57 60.42
N VAL A 151 40.23 31.13 61.28
CA VAL A 151 40.09 31.68 62.63
C VAL A 151 41.23 31.24 63.55
N GLY A 152 41.70 30.00 63.44
CA GLY A 152 42.86 29.51 64.20
C GLY A 152 44.14 30.31 63.95
N ILE A 153 44.42 30.64 62.68
CA ILE A 153 45.55 31.51 62.30
C ILE A 153 45.35 32.93 62.85
N TYR A 154 44.14 33.48 62.73
CA TYR A 154 43.84 34.82 63.24
C TYR A 154 44.06 34.94 64.76
N LEU A 155 43.62 33.94 65.53
CA LEU A 155 43.78 33.91 66.99
C LEU A 155 45.23 33.64 67.43
N ALA A 156 46.01 32.90 66.65
CA ALA A 156 47.41 32.61 66.94
C ALA A 156 48.38 33.74 66.52
N ALA A 157 48.01 34.57 65.53
CA ALA A 157 48.87 35.61 64.97
C ALA A 157 49.47 36.60 66.02
N PRO A 158 48.72 37.08 67.03
CA PRO A 158 49.28 38.00 68.03
C PRO A 158 50.38 37.36 68.90
N GLY A 159 50.21 36.10 69.32
CA GLY A 159 51.20 35.40 70.15
C GLY A 159 52.40 34.88 69.36
N LEU A 160 52.23 34.60 68.06
CA LEU A 160 53.34 34.26 67.16
C LEU A 160 54.27 35.45 66.87
N ASN A 161 53.77 36.68 67.00
CA ASN A 161 54.55 37.92 66.83
C ASN A 161 55.11 38.48 68.16
N SER A 162 54.97 37.75 69.27
CA SER A 162 55.49 38.16 70.57
C SER A 162 56.98 37.84 70.71
N ASN A 163 57.71 38.64 71.48
CA ASN A 163 59.14 38.40 71.77
C ASN A 163 59.34 37.38 72.91
N ASP A 164 58.26 36.90 73.53
CA ASP A 164 58.28 35.95 74.64
C ASP A 164 58.07 34.51 74.14
N MET A 165 59.04 33.65 74.45
CA MET A 165 59.01 32.22 74.05
C MET A 165 57.79 31.46 74.59
N SER A 166 57.24 31.88 75.74
CA SER A 166 56.05 31.28 76.34
C SER A 166 54.80 31.57 75.50
N ASP A 167 54.66 32.80 75.02
CA ASP A 167 53.51 33.28 74.27
C ASP A 167 53.50 32.69 72.85
N ALA A 168 54.67 32.57 72.22
CA ALA A 168 54.83 31.86 70.95
C ALA A 168 54.43 30.37 71.07
N LYS A 169 54.81 29.69 72.17
CA LYS A 169 54.43 28.29 72.41
C LYS A 169 52.92 28.13 72.64
N GLN A 170 52.28 29.07 73.33
CA GLN A 170 50.84 29.06 73.57
C GLN A 170 50.04 29.33 72.29
N ALA A 171 50.50 30.27 71.45
CA ALA A 171 49.91 30.53 70.15
C ALA A 171 50.02 29.34 69.19
N LEU A 172 51.16 28.64 69.22
CA LEU A 172 51.37 27.45 68.41
C LEU A 172 50.47 26.28 68.83
N ASN A 173 50.26 26.07 70.13
CA ASN A 173 49.27 25.10 70.62
C ASN A 173 47.85 25.49 70.20
N THR A 174 47.48 26.76 70.30
CA THR A 174 46.15 27.26 69.90
C THR A 174 45.90 27.06 68.40
N LEU A 175 46.93 27.28 67.57
CA LEU A 175 46.87 27.04 66.14
C LEU A 175 46.70 25.55 65.81
N LEU A 176 47.51 24.69 66.45
CA LEU A 176 47.49 23.25 66.22
C LEU A 176 46.16 22.62 66.68
N ASP A 177 45.64 23.02 67.83
CA ASP A 177 44.36 22.54 68.34
C ASP A 177 43.21 23.02 67.45
N GLY A 178 43.20 24.31 67.06
CA GLY A 178 42.21 24.86 66.14
C GLY A 178 42.22 24.16 64.77
N ALA A 179 43.41 23.87 64.23
CA ALA A 179 43.58 23.14 62.98
C ALA A 179 43.12 21.68 63.09
N ALA A 180 43.53 20.95 64.12
CA ALA A 180 43.16 19.55 64.33
C ALA A 180 41.64 19.38 64.50
N LEU A 181 41.02 20.29 65.26
CA LEU A 181 39.56 20.34 65.41
C LEU A 181 38.85 20.69 64.09
N ALA A 182 39.41 21.60 63.29
CA ALA A 182 38.84 21.97 61.99
C ALA A 182 38.80 20.78 61.02
N PHE A 183 39.82 19.93 60.99
CA PHE A 183 39.85 18.72 60.15
C PHE A 183 38.73 17.71 60.47
N ILE A 184 38.27 17.65 61.72
CA ILE A 184 37.16 16.77 62.12
C ILE A 184 35.88 17.10 61.33
N THR A 185 35.64 18.38 61.01
CA THR A 185 34.46 18.79 60.21
C THR A 185 34.46 18.18 58.81
N SER A 186 35.62 18.10 58.15
CA SER A 186 35.77 17.46 56.83
C SER A 186 35.56 15.95 56.89
N ILE A 187 36.09 15.29 57.93
CA ILE A 187 35.89 13.84 58.14
C ILE A 187 34.40 13.51 58.26
N PHE A 188 33.66 14.25 59.09
CA PHE A 188 32.23 14.04 59.25
C PHE A 188 31.41 14.39 58.00
N GLY A 189 31.80 15.44 57.26
CA GLY A 189 31.20 15.78 55.97
C GLY A 189 31.37 14.67 54.93
N LEU A 190 32.58 14.13 54.81
CA LEU A 190 32.93 13.05 53.88
C LEU A 190 32.24 11.73 54.25
N ILE A 191 32.28 11.33 55.53
CA ILE A 191 31.58 10.11 55.99
C ILE A 191 30.08 10.22 55.73
N SER A 192 29.47 11.37 56.07
CA SER A 192 28.04 11.61 55.84
C SER A 192 27.69 11.55 54.35
N SER A 193 28.53 12.12 53.49
CA SER A 193 28.39 12.11 52.03
C SER A 193 28.47 10.70 51.45
N LEU A 194 29.43 9.88 51.88
CA LEU A 194 29.59 8.50 51.44
C LEU A 194 28.43 7.62 51.89
N LEU A 195 28.03 7.72 53.15
CA LEU A 195 26.90 6.95 53.70
C LEU A 195 25.59 7.31 52.99
N PHE A 196 25.34 8.60 52.77
CA PHE A 196 24.16 9.06 52.02
C PHE A 196 24.19 8.55 50.57
N SER A 197 25.31 8.71 49.86
CA SER A 197 25.45 8.26 48.46
C SER A 197 25.21 6.75 48.32
N PHE A 198 25.78 5.95 49.21
CA PHE A 198 25.59 4.49 49.19
C PHE A 198 24.13 4.12 49.45
N TYR A 199 23.51 4.78 50.42
CA TYR A 199 22.11 4.57 50.77
C TYR A 199 21.15 4.94 49.62
N GLU A 200 21.34 6.11 49.03
CA GLU A 200 20.56 6.63 47.90
C GLU A 200 20.66 5.69 46.70
N LYS A 201 21.88 5.39 46.24
CA LYS A 201 22.13 4.51 45.09
C LYS A 201 21.53 3.12 45.29
N LYS A 202 21.65 2.55 46.50
CA LYS A 202 21.05 1.25 46.82
C LYS A 202 19.52 1.27 46.69
N LYS A 203 18.88 2.35 47.14
CA LYS A 203 17.42 2.51 47.08
C LYS A 203 16.92 2.74 45.65
N LEU A 204 17.62 3.55 44.86
CA LEU A 204 17.33 3.75 43.45
C LEU A 204 17.51 2.47 42.64
N HIS A 205 18.60 1.74 42.85
CA HIS A 205 18.85 0.46 42.17
C HIS A 205 17.73 -0.56 42.41
N ASN A 206 17.27 -0.66 43.66
CA ASN A 206 16.15 -1.53 44.00
C ASN A 206 14.84 -1.10 43.32
N PHE A 207 14.59 0.21 43.21
CA PHE A 207 13.46 0.75 42.46
C PHE A 207 13.56 0.39 40.97
N THR A 208 14.71 0.64 40.34
CA THR A 208 14.94 0.34 38.92
C THR A 208 14.77 -1.15 38.62
N LYS A 209 15.26 -2.03 39.49
CA LYS A 209 15.03 -3.49 39.37
C LYS A 209 13.55 -3.86 39.39
N ARG A 210 12.75 -3.24 40.28
CA ARG A 210 11.30 -3.48 40.34
C ARG A 210 10.58 -2.94 39.12
N CYS A 211 11.00 -1.77 38.63
CA CYS A 211 10.49 -1.18 37.39
C CYS A 211 10.72 -2.12 36.20
N GLN A 212 11.95 -2.60 36.02
CA GLN A 212 12.27 -3.56 34.97
C GLN A 212 11.52 -4.89 35.13
N SER A 213 11.33 -5.36 36.37
CA SER A 213 10.54 -6.56 36.62
C SER A 213 9.08 -6.37 36.21
N LEU A 214 8.49 -5.20 36.50
CA LEU A 214 7.10 -4.90 36.13
C LEU A 214 6.95 -4.85 34.61
N VAL A 215 7.85 -4.14 33.94
CA VAL A 215 7.93 -4.09 32.47
C VAL A 215 7.99 -5.50 31.89
N ALA A 216 8.89 -6.35 32.39
CA ALA A 216 9.05 -7.71 31.89
C ALA A 216 7.82 -8.61 32.14
N GLU A 217 7.08 -8.40 33.23
CA GLU A 217 5.84 -9.12 33.51
C GLU A 217 4.69 -8.66 32.62
N ILE A 218 4.61 -7.36 32.30
CA ILE A 218 3.64 -6.80 31.34
C ILE A 218 3.99 -7.28 29.92
N ASP A 219 5.23 -7.13 29.47
CA ASP A 219 5.69 -7.54 28.13
C ASP A 219 5.54 -9.05 27.87
N ALA A 220 5.53 -9.87 28.93
CA ALA A 220 5.27 -11.30 28.80
C ALA A 220 3.78 -11.64 28.53
N ARG A 221 2.89 -10.66 28.75
CA ARG A 221 1.42 -10.79 28.69
C ARG A 221 0.78 -9.96 27.58
N VAL A 222 1.49 -8.97 27.04
CA VAL A 222 1.09 -8.22 25.85
C VAL A 222 1.99 -8.56 24.66
N GLU A 223 1.50 -8.41 23.43
CA GLU A 223 2.32 -8.54 22.23
C GLU A 223 2.68 -7.18 21.66
N TYR A 224 3.99 -6.89 21.63
CA TYR A 224 4.49 -5.67 21.01
C TYR A 224 4.30 -5.72 19.49
N PHE A 225 3.50 -4.78 19.02
CA PHE A 225 3.16 -4.60 17.62
C PHE A 225 3.56 -3.21 17.17
N SER A 226 4.79 -3.11 16.64
CA SER A 226 5.36 -1.82 16.27
C SER A 226 4.60 -1.15 15.12
N ALA A 227 4.71 0.17 15.02
CA ALA A 227 4.11 0.95 13.94
C ALA A 227 4.56 0.46 12.55
N GLU A 228 5.79 -0.02 12.41
CA GLU A 228 6.30 -0.60 11.15
C GLU A 228 5.64 -1.94 10.82
N ARG A 229 5.38 -2.79 11.83
CA ARG A 229 4.65 -4.05 11.62
C ARG A 229 3.19 -3.76 11.25
N LEU A 230 2.58 -2.75 11.86
CA LEU A 230 1.24 -2.28 11.52
C LEU A 230 1.16 -1.75 10.10
N ALA A 231 2.10 -0.89 9.70
CA ALA A 231 2.18 -0.37 8.33
C ALA A 231 2.37 -1.51 7.30
N ASN A 232 3.24 -2.48 7.59
CA ASN A 232 3.44 -3.64 6.72
C ASN A 232 2.19 -4.52 6.63
N LYS A 233 1.47 -4.74 7.74
CA LYS A 233 0.24 -5.53 7.74
C LYS A 233 -0.88 -4.82 6.97
N ALA A 234 -1.03 -3.50 7.15
CA ALA A 234 -1.96 -2.69 6.38
C ALA A 234 -1.65 -2.75 4.88
N LEU A 235 -0.37 -2.71 4.49
CA LEU A 235 0.05 -2.88 3.09
C LEU A 235 -0.28 -4.27 2.55
N GLU A 236 -0.11 -5.32 3.34
CA GLU A 236 -0.45 -6.69 2.95
C GLU A 236 -1.95 -6.85 2.70
N GLU A 237 -2.80 -6.37 3.64
CA GLU A 237 -4.25 -6.43 3.49
C GLU A 237 -4.74 -5.55 2.33
N SER A 238 -4.14 -4.37 2.11
CA SER A 238 -4.42 -3.54 0.93
C SER A 238 -4.11 -4.27 -0.38
N LYS A 239 -2.99 -5.00 -0.47
CA LYS A 239 -2.66 -5.82 -1.65
C LYS A 239 -3.69 -6.93 -1.87
N LYS A 240 -4.13 -7.62 -0.81
CA LYS A 240 -5.18 -8.64 -0.91
C LYS A 240 -6.49 -8.05 -1.40
N GLN A 241 -6.86 -6.86 -0.89
CA GLN A 241 -8.05 -6.15 -1.34
C GLN A 241 -7.98 -5.81 -2.83
N SER A 242 -6.83 -5.35 -3.34
CA SER A 242 -6.64 -5.10 -4.77
C SER A 242 -6.84 -6.36 -5.61
N VAL A 243 -6.30 -7.50 -5.19
CA VAL A 243 -6.49 -8.78 -5.88
C VAL A 243 -7.96 -9.22 -5.85
N ALA A 244 -8.65 -9.05 -4.72
CA ALA A 244 -10.06 -9.36 -4.61
C ALA A 244 -10.94 -8.50 -5.53
N LEU A 245 -10.60 -7.21 -5.67
CA LEU A 245 -11.24 -6.29 -6.62
C LEU A 245 -11.02 -6.71 -8.09
N GLU A 246 -9.81 -7.16 -8.44
CA GLU A 246 -9.51 -7.68 -9.78
C GLU A 246 -10.32 -8.95 -10.08
N SER A 247 -10.37 -9.89 -9.13
CA SER A 247 -11.20 -11.10 -9.26
C SER A 247 -12.67 -10.75 -9.41
N PHE A 248 -13.19 -9.84 -8.58
CA PHE A 248 -14.57 -9.38 -8.66
C PHE A 248 -14.90 -8.78 -10.03
N ALA A 249 -14.00 -7.96 -10.60
CA ALA A 249 -14.19 -7.39 -11.93
C ALA A 249 -14.26 -8.49 -13.01
N ASN A 250 -13.43 -9.53 -12.90
CA ASN A 250 -13.43 -10.65 -13.84
C ASN A 250 -14.69 -11.53 -13.70
N ASP A 251 -15.11 -11.82 -12.47
CA ASP A 251 -16.34 -12.59 -12.19
C ASP A 251 -17.59 -11.83 -12.67
N LEU A 252 -17.61 -10.50 -12.50
CA LEU A 252 -18.67 -9.65 -13.02
C LEU A 252 -18.74 -9.72 -14.56
N ALA A 253 -17.60 -9.71 -15.25
CA ALA A 253 -17.55 -9.82 -16.71
C ALA A 253 -18.09 -11.17 -17.21
N VAL A 254 -17.75 -12.27 -16.54
CA VAL A 254 -18.24 -13.62 -16.87
C VAL A 254 -19.75 -13.74 -16.61
N SER A 255 -20.22 -13.26 -15.46
CA SER A 255 -21.64 -13.29 -15.09
C SER A 255 -22.50 -12.46 -16.05
N LEU A 256 -22.02 -11.27 -16.43
CA LEU A 256 -22.70 -10.44 -17.43
C LEU A 256 -22.78 -11.14 -18.79
N GLY A 257 -21.71 -11.83 -19.21
CA GLY A 257 -21.70 -12.63 -20.44
C GLY A 257 -22.74 -13.76 -20.40
N GLN A 258 -22.83 -14.50 -19.29
CA GLN A 258 -23.82 -15.56 -19.11
C GLN A 258 -25.26 -15.04 -19.11
N VAL A 259 -25.53 -13.93 -18.42
CA VAL A 259 -26.88 -13.33 -18.39
C VAL A 259 -27.32 -12.92 -19.80
N ILE A 260 -26.42 -12.31 -20.58
CA ILE A 260 -26.71 -11.94 -21.98
C ILE A 260 -26.96 -13.19 -22.84
N GLU A 261 -26.15 -14.23 -22.70
CA GLU A 261 -26.33 -15.47 -23.47
C GLU A 261 -27.65 -16.17 -23.13
N GLN A 262 -27.98 -16.26 -21.84
CA GLN A 262 -29.11 -17.03 -21.33
C GLN A 262 -30.46 -16.31 -21.52
N HIS A 263 -30.50 -14.99 -21.36
CA HIS A 263 -31.73 -14.20 -21.41
C HIS A 263 -31.95 -13.47 -22.74
N VAL A 264 -30.93 -13.34 -23.60
CA VAL A 264 -31.06 -12.64 -24.89
C VAL A 264 -30.79 -13.58 -26.07
N ALA A 265 -29.65 -14.28 -26.10
CA ALA A 265 -29.27 -15.07 -27.27
C ALA A 265 -30.14 -16.33 -27.47
N VAL A 266 -30.37 -17.10 -26.39
CA VAL A 266 -31.14 -18.36 -26.45
C VAL A 266 -32.61 -18.15 -26.85
N PRO A 267 -33.38 -17.20 -26.26
CA PRO A 267 -34.77 -16.97 -26.63
C PRO A 267 -34.94 -16.53 -28.10
N VAL A 268 -34.02 -15.71 -28.61
CA VAL A 268 -34.03 -15.24 -30.01
C VAL A 268 -33.83 -16.41 -30.99
N VAL A 269 -32.91 -17.33 -30.69
CA VAL A 269 -32.67 -18.52 -31.53
C VAL A 269 -33.84 -19.49 -31.48
N SER A 270 -34.51 -19.63 -30.33
CA SER A 270 -35.72 -20.46 -30.20
C SER A 270 -36.87 -19.92 -31.06
N ALA A 271 -37.17 -18.62 -30.94
CA ALA A 271 -38.24 -17.98 -31.70
C ALA A 271 -38.06 -18.10 -33.22
N ILE A 272 -36.80 -18.03 -33.70
CA ILE A 272 -36.48 -18.24 -35.12
C ILE A 272 -36.74 -19.69 -35.56
N ASN A 273 -36.46 -20.68 -34.70
CA ASN A 273 -36.70 -22.09 -35.01
C ASN A 273 -38.19 -22.46 -34.95
N ASP A 274 -38.96 -21.85 -34.06
CA ASP A 274 -40.40 -22.06 -33.95
C ASP A 274 -41.14 -21.51 -35.19
N LEU A 275 -40.75 -20.32 -35.66
CA LEU A 275 -41.22 -19.75 -36.94
C LEU A 275 -40.95 -20.66 -38.15
N ARG A 276 -39.82 -21.39 -38.14
CA ARG A 276 -39.47 -22.33 -39.22
C ARG A 276 -40.35 -23.59 -39.19
N ASN A 277 -40.81 -24.01 -38.03
CA ASN A 277 -41.56 -25.26 -37.85
C ASN A 277 -43.07 -25.09 -38.11
N GLU A 278 -43.64 -23.91 -37.90
CA GLU A 278 -45.08 -23.64 -38.12
C GLU A 278 -45.46 -23.34 -39.58
N GLN A 279 -44.49 -23.30 -40.50
CA GLN A 279 -44.67 -23.03 -41.94
C GLN A 279 -45.60 -24.02 -42.68
N LYS A 280 -46.03 -25.11 -42.04
CA LYS A 280 -46.74 -26.21 -42.70
C LYS A 280 -48.26 -26.07 -42.78
N SER A 281 -48.90 -25.14 -42.05
CA SER A 281 -50.38 -25.01 -42.05
C SER A 281 -50.89 -23.66 -41.49
N ALA A 282 -50.62 -22.52 -42.13
CA ALA A 282 -51.13 -21.22 -41.65
C ALA A 282 -52.26 -20.66 -42.54
N ASN A 283 -53.42 -20.41 -41.92
CA ASN A 283 -54.49 -19.51 -42.41
C ASN A 283 -54.24 -18.10 -41.83
N ASP A 284 -54.81 -17.07 -42.46
CA ASP A 284 -54.66 -15.64 -42.12
C ASP A 284 -54.88 -15.32 -40.62
N GLU A 285 -55.78 -16.04 -39.95
CA GLU A 285 -56.13 -15.83 -38.54
C GLU A 285 -55.02 -16.28 -37.55
N THR A 286 -54.23 -17.30 -37.92
CA THR A 286 -53.11 -17.78 -37.09
C THR A 286 -51.91 -16.82 -37.17
N LEU A 287 -51.68 -16.26 -38.36
CA LEU A 287 -50.66 -15.23 -38.59
C LEU A 287 -50.99 -13.94 -37.82
N GLU A 288 -52.25 -13.49 -37.84
CA GLU A 288 -52.67 -12.29 -37.10
C GLU A 288 -52.51 -12.45 -35.59
N LYS A 289 -52.80 -13.64 -35.05
CA LYS A 289 -52.66 -13.94 -33.61
C LYS A 289 -51.19 -14.04 -33.18
N LEU A 290 -50.34 -14.66 -34.00
CA LEU A 290 -48.90 -14.74 -33.77
C LEU A 290 -48.23 -13.36 -33.87
N ILE A 291 -48.68 -12.48 -34.78
CA ILE A 291 -48.21 -11.08 -34.86
C ILE A 291 -48.49 -10.34 -33.55
N LYS A 292 -49.69 -10.53 -32.98
CA LYS A 292 -50.09 -9.88 -31.73
C LYS A 292 -49.33 -10.38 -30.51
N GLU A 293 -49.14 -11.70 -30.37
CA GLU A 293 -48.37 -12.28 -29.27
C GLU A 293 -46.85 -12.00 -29.40
N PHE A 294 -46.30 -12.01 -30.62
CA PHE A 294 -44.88 -11.72 -30.87
C PHE A 294 -44.54 -10.25 -30.60
N SER A 295 -45.39 -9.31 -31.03
CA SER A 295 -45.23 -7.88 -30.73
C SER A 295 -45.36 -7.60 -29.22
N GLN A 296 -46.34 -8.22 -28.53
CA GLN A 296 -46.45 -8.07 -27.07
C GLN A 296 -45.26 -8.66 -26.30
N SER A 297 -44.74 -9.82 -26.73
CA SER A 297 -43.62 -10.49 -26.03
C SER A 297 -42.29 -9.77 -26.23
N ILE A 298 -42.03 -9.16 -27.41
CA ILE A 298 -40.82 -8.37 -27.67
C ILE A 298 -40.91 -6.97 -27.05
N SER A 299 -42.07 -6.29 -27.16
CA SER A 299 -42.22 -4.89 -26.75
C SER A 299 -42.42 -4.75 -25.22
N GLY A 300 -43.04 -5.74 -24.56
CA GLY A 300 -43.32 -5.72 -23.12
C GLY A 300 -42.14 -6.10 -22.23
N ALA A 301 -41.63 -7.33 -22.33
CA ALA A 301 -40.65 -7.88 -21.39
C ALA A 301 -39.22 -7.34 -21.63
N ALA A 302 -38.80 -7.22 -22.90
CA ALA A 302 -37.47 -6.71 -23.23
C ALA A 302 -37.36 -5.19 -23.01
N GLY A 303 -38.43 -4.44 -23.27
CA GLY A 303 -38.47 -2.98 -23.12
C GLY A 303 -38.40 -2.48 -21.68
N GLU A 304 -39.04 -3.18 -20.73
CA GLU A 304 -38.97 -2.86 -19.29
C GLU A 304 -37.59 -3.14 -18.69
N GLU A 305 -37.01 -4.31 -19.00
CA GLU A 305 -35.66 -4.70 -18.55
C GLU A 305 -34.58 -3.78 -19.14
N MET A 306 -34.73 -3.35 -20.40
CA MET A 306 -33.85 -2.35 -21.05
C MET A 306 -33.79 -1.05 -20.25
N LYS A 307 -34.94 -0.62 -19.72
CA LYS A 307 -35.13 0.65 -19.00
C LYS A 307 -34.57 0.57 -17.58
N ALA A 308 -34.77 -0.56 -16.91
CA ALA A 308 -34.16 -0.86 -15.61
C ALA A 308 -32.63 -0.89 -15.71
N PHE A 309 -32.10 -1.51 -16.77
CA PHE A 309 -30.66 -1.53 -17.04
C PHE A 309 -30.09 -0.13 -17.31
N ALA A 310 -30.74 0.67 -18.16
CA ALA A 310 -30.31 2.04 -18.45
C ALA A 310 -30.24 2.91 -17.18
N THR A 311 -31.24 2.77 -16.29
CA THR A 311 -31.27 3.49 -15.00
C THR A 311 -30.13 3.04 -14.07
N THR A 312 -29.79 1.76 -14.10
CA THR A 312 -28.70 1.18 -13.29
C THR A 312 -27.34 1.66 -13.78
N VAL A 313 -27.13 1.72 -15.10
CA VAL A 313 -25.91 2.26 -15.72
C VAL A 313 -25.75 3.74 -15.39
N GLU A 314 -26.82 4.56 -15.50
CA GLU A 314 -26.77 5.98 -15.14
C GLU A 314 -26.39 6.20 -13.66
N SER A 315 -26.95 5.40 -12.75
CA SER A 315 -26.61 5.48 -11.32
C SER A 315 -25.15 5.10 -11.05
N MET A 316 -24.65 4.08 -11.75
CA MET A 316 -23.26 3.63 -11.63
C MET A 316 -22.28 4.70 -12.14
N THR A 317 -22.59 5.37 -13.25
CA THR A 317 -21.80 6.49 -13.79
C THR A 317 -21.66 7.62 -12.77
N ARG A 318 -22.76 8.04 -12.13
CA ARG A 318 -22.71 9.09 -11.09
C ARG A 318 -21.86 8.69 -9.89
N GLN A 319 -21.97 7.43 -9.43
CA GLN A 319 -21.17 6.95 -8.30
C GLN A 319 -19.67 6.89 -8.64
N MET A 320 -19.32 6.45 -9.86
CA MET A 320 -17.94 6.46 -10.34
C MET A 320 -17.37 7.87 -10.42
N GLU A 321 -18.09 8.83 -11.00
CA GLU A 321 -17.67 10.25 -11.04
C GLU A 321 -17.40 10.80 -9.64
N GLN A 322 -18.28 10.51 -8.68
CA GLN A 322 -18.15 10.96 -7.30
C GLN A 322 -16.95 10.31 -6.57
N GLN A 323 -16.72 9.02 -6.83
CA GLN A 323 -15.60 8.28 -6.23
C GLN A 323 -14.25 8.77 -6.78
N VAL A 324 -14.17 9.04 -8.08
CA VAL A 324 -13.00 9.62 -8.75
C VAL A 324 -12.69 11.01 -8.22
N SER A 325 -13.71 11.86 -8.08
CA SER A 325 -13.56 13.18 -7.47
C SER A 325 -13.00 13.09 -6.04
N SER A 326 -13.50 12.15 -5.24
CA SER A 326 -13.05 11.96 -3.86
C SER A 326 -11.61 11.43 -3.79
N LEU A 327 -11.24 10.52 -4.69
CA LEU A 327 -9.88 9.98 -4.80
C LEU A 327 -8.88 11.06 -5.23
N SER A 328 -9.22 11.86 -6.24
CA SER A 328 -8.40 12.98 -6.73
C SER A 328 -8.16 14.00 -5.60
N ASN A 329 -9.21 14.39 -4.87
CA ASN A 329 -9.10 15.30 -3.73
C ASN A 329 -8.23 14.73 -2.58
N GLY A 330 -8.41 13.45 -2.23
CA GLY A 330 -7.63 12.78 -1.19
C GLY A 330 -6.15 12.64 -1.56
N GLN A 331 -5.85 12.32 -2.82
CA GLN A 331 -4.49 12.25 -3.32
C GLN A 331 -3.82 13.62 -3.36
N GLN A 332 -4.54 14.69 -3.72
CA GLN A 332 -4.00 16.04 -3.72
C GLN A 332 -3.66 16.50 -2.30
N ALA A 333 -4.51 16.22 -1.31
CA ALA A 333 -4.22 16.50 0.10
C ALA A 333 -2.98 15.71 0.59
N MET A 334 -2.84 14.44 0.19
CA MET A 334 -1.68 13.62 0.51
C MET A 334 -0.39 14.15 -0.14
N GLN A 335 -0.47 14.67 -1.38
CA GLN A 335 0.64 15.30 -2.09
C GLN A 335 1.13 16.55 -1.36
N ASP A 336 0.21 17.44 -0.98
CA ASP A 336 0.55 18.67 -0.25
C ASP A 336 1.19 18.35 1.11
N ALA A 337 0.64 17.38 1.83
CA ALA A 337 1.18 16.92 3.11
C ALA A 337 2.59 16.32 2.96
N SER A 338 2.81 15.50 1.94
CA SER A 338 4.11 14.85 1.69
C SER A 338 5.17 15.86 1.25
N ARG A 339 4.80 16.81 0.38
CA ARG A 339 5.70 17.86 -0.08
C ARG A 339 6.14 18.76 1.08
N LYS A 340 5.19 19.12 1.95
CA LYS A 340 5.46 19.90 3.17
C LYS A 340 6.33 19.14 4.16
N ALA A 341 6.09 17.85 4.37
CA ALA A 341 6.92 17.02 5.26
C ALA A 341 8.38 16.93 4.79
N VAL A 342 8.60 16.81 3.47
CA VAL A 342 9.96 16.80 2.89
C VAL A 342 10.65 18.16 3.07
N GLU A 343 9.91 19.25 2.88
CA GLU A 343 10.42 20.62 3.02
C GLU A 343 10.76 20.97 4.47
N ASP A 344 9.88 20.61 5.42
CA ASP A 344 10.08 20.77 6.86
C ASP A 344 11.29 19.95 7.34
N MET A 345 11.41 18.71 6.88
CA MET A 345 12.53 17.83 7.21
C MET A 345 13.85 18.33 6.64
N SER A 346 13.87 18.81 5.38
CA SER A 346 15.07 19.41 4.79
C SER A 346 15.51 20.67 5.55
N THR A 347 14.55 21.47 6.02
CA THR A 347 14.81 22.67 6.81
C THR A 347 15.38 22.31 8.18
N ALA A 348 14.76 21.36 8.88
CA ALA A 348 15.22 20.87 10.18
C ALA A 348 16.64 20.29 10.11
N LEU A 349 16.96 19.52 9.06
CA LEU A 349 18.30 18.95 8.86
C LEU A 349 19.35 20.02 8.58
N SER A 350 19.01 21.04 7.78
CA SER A 350 19.90 22.17 7.50
C SER A 350 20.17 23.01 8.76
N GLN A 351 19.14 23.28 9.56
CA GLN A 351 19.29 24.00 10.83
C GLN A 351 20.07 23.19 11.86
N GLY A 352 19.74 21.90 12.05
CA GLY A 352 20.45 21.04 12.98
C GLY A 352 21.94 20.90 12.66
N SER A 353 22.30 20.78 11.38
CA SER A 353 23.69 20.76 10.94
C SER A 353 24.43 22.07 11.24
N ALA A 354 23.77 23.22 11.03
CA ALA A 354 24.34 24.53 11.35
C ALA A 354 24.54 24.72 12.86
N GLU A 355 23.59 24.26 13.69
CA GLU A 355 23.72 24.31 15.16
C GLU A 355 24.83 23.41 15.67
N ILE A 356 25.00 22.21 15.11
CA ILE A 356 26.10 21.30 15.47
C ILE A 356 27.45 21.89 15.07
N ALA A 357 27.57 22.45 13.86
CA ALA A 357 28.80 23.11 13.42
C ALA A 357 29.17 24.28 14.34
N LYS A 358 28.16 25.05 14.79
CA LYS A 358 28.33 26.12 15.77
C LYS A 358 28.75 25.58 17.14
N GLY A 359 28.09 24.53 17.64
CA GLY A 359 28.44 23.91 18.92
C GLY A 359 29.87 23.36 18.96
N ILE A 360 30.36 22.82 17.84
CA ILE A 360 31.76 22.39 17.70
C ILE A 360 32.70 23.61 17.71
N ALA A 361 32.37 24.69 17.00
CA ALA A 361 33.17 25.91 16.99
C ALA A 361 33.27 26.55 18.39
N ASP A 362 32.15 26.58 19.12
CA ASP A 362 32.08 27.09 20.49
C ASP A 362 32.91 26.20 21.44
N ALA A 363 32.79 24.86 21.34
CA ALA A 363 33.59 23.94 22.15
C ALA A 363 35.11 24.05 21.88
N VAL A 364 35.51 24.25 20.62
CA VAL A 364 36.91 24.49 20.25
C VAL A 364 37.40 25.84 20.80
N SER A 365 36.56 26.87 20.77
CA SER A 365 36.87 28.19 21.34
C SER A 365 37.03 28.12 22.87
N ASP A 366 36.12 27.43 23.55
CA ASP A 366 36.17 27.24 25.02
C ASP A 366 37.42 26.43 25.43
N LEU A 367 37.79 25.42 24.65
CA LEU A 367 39.03 24.66 24.86
C LEU A 367 40.27 25.55 24.69
N ALA A 368 40.31 26.39 23.65
CA ALA A 368 41.41 27.32 23.44
C ALA A 368 41.52 28.35 24.58
N ALA A 369 40.38 28.84 25.08
CA ALA A 369 40.33 29.74 26.24
C ALA A 369 40.81 29.04 27.51
N GLY A 370 40.34 27.82 27.79
CA GLY A 370 40.79 27.03 28.94
C GLY A 370 42.29 26.72 28.91
N MET A 371 42.84 26.42 27.73
CA MET A 371 44.28 26.21 27.55
C MET A 371 45.09 27.50 27.77
N SER A 372 44.58 28.65 27.31
CA SER A 372 45.23 29.95 27.55
C SER A 372 45.24 30.32 29.04
N GLU A 373 44.16 30.03 29.76
CA GLU A 373 44.05 30.27 31.20
C GLU A 373 44.98 29.34 32.00
N ALA A 374 45.08 28.06 31.60
CA ALA A 374 46.02 27.11 32.19
C ALA A 374 47.48 27.56 31.99
N ILE A 375 47.84 28.03 30.79
CA ILE A 375 49.17 28.58 30.50
C ILE A 375 49.46 29.81 31.36
N LYS A 376 48.50 30.71 31.54
CA LYS A 376 48.64 31.86 32.46
C LYS A 376 48.85 31.42 33.91
N GLY A 377 48.11 30.42 34.38
CA GLY A 377 48.28 29.85 35.72
C GLY A 377 49.70 29.33 35.93
N VAL A 378 50.20 28.52 34.99
CA VAL A 378 51.59 28.01 35.01
C VAL A 378 52.62 29.14 34.98
N THR A 379 52.42 30.16 34.13
CA THR A 379 53.33 31.31 34.03
C THR A 379 53.39 32.09 35.34
N SER A 380 52.24 32.29 36.00
CA SER A 380 52.17 32.98 37.29
C SER A 380 52.87 32.21 38.41
N GLU A 381 52.71 30.89 38.47
CA GLU A 381 53.41 30.07 39.46
C GLU A 381 54.92 30.02 39.22
N LEU A 382 55.37 30.00 37.95
CA LEU A 382 56.78 30.13 37.60
C LEU A 382 57.35 31.50 37.98
N GLU A 383 56.61 32.60 37.77
CA GLU A 383 57.02 33.94 38.22
C GLU A 383 57.15 34.02 39.73
N LYS A 384 56.18 33.48 40.49
CA LYS A 384 56.24 33.43 41.96
C LYS A 384 57.44 32.61 42.46
N ALA A 385 57.70 31.46 41.84
CA ALA A 385 58.84 30.62 42.18
C ALA A 385 60.16 31.33 41.88
N ALA A 386 60.27 32.00 40.73
CA ALA A 386 61.45 32.77 40.35
C ALA A 386 61.68 33.99 41.26
N ASP A 387 60.62 34.72 41.63
CA ASP A 387 60.70 35.89 42.53
C ASP A 387 61.06 35.48 43.95
N LYS A 388 60.50 34.36 44.44
CA LYS A 388 60.90 33.76 45.72
C LYS A 388 62.37 33.34 45.69
N MET A 389 62.81 32.65 44.63
CA MET A 389 64.20 32.23 44.47
C MET A 389 65.15 33.43 44.42
N ALA A 390 64.80 34.51 43.72
CA ALA A 390 65.58 35.74 43.64
C ALA A 390 65.71 36.44 45.00
N LYS A 391 64.63 36.50 45.78
CA LYS A 391 64.62 37.03 47.15
C LYS A 391 65.48 36.19 48.09
N ASP A 392 65.35 34.87 48.02
CA ASP A 392 66.13 33.93 48.83
C ASP A 392 67.63 34.01 48.46
N LEU A 393 67.96 34.22 47.18
CA LEU A 393 69.34 34.44 46.71
C LEU A 393 69.92 35.78 47.18
N ALA A 394 69.13 36.86 47.09
CA ALA A 394 69.55 38.20 47.52
C ALA A 394 69.79 38.26 49.04
N ALA A 395 68.94 37.59 49.83
CA ALA A 395 69.13 37.44 51.26
C ALA A 395 70.38 36.59 51.62
N ALA A 396 70.76 35.64 50.77
CA ALA A 396 71.97 34.82 50.95
C ALA A 396 73.29 35.55 50.60
N ILE A 397 73.24 36.58 49.75
CA ILE A 397 74.41 37.40 49.36
C ILE A 397 74.93 38.26 50.54
N ASP A 398 74.10 38.51 51.56
CA ASP A 398 74.45 39.35 52.73
C ASP A 398 75.29 38.62 53.81
N ASN A 399 75.52 37.29 53.72
CA ASN A 399 76.39 36.56 54.66
C ASN A 399 77.11 35.33 54.07
N VAL A 400 78.43 35.42 53.93
CA VAL A 400 79.28 34.45 53.19
C VAL A 400 79.35 33.04 53.81
N THR A 401 79.09 32.87 55.11
CA THR A 401 79.11 31.55 55.77
C THR A 401 77.79 30.77 55.62
N GLN A 402 76.66 31.46 55.37
CA GLN A 402 75.38 30.80 55.09
C GLN A 402 75.30 30.25 53.65
N ILE A 403 76.19 30.66 52.75
CA ILE A 403 76.19 30.27 51.34
C ILE A 403 76.21 28.75 51.15
N ALA A 404 76.97 27.98 51.95
CA ALA A 404 77.03 26.52 51.80
C ALA A 404 75.76 25.79 52.29
N THR A 405 75.15 26.28 53.37
CA THR A 405 73.88 25.74 53.88
C THR A 405 72.72 26.15 52.98
N GLN A 406 72.74 27.37 52.45
CA GLN A 406 71.77 27.88 51.49
C GLN A 406 71.92 27.25 50.11
N LEU A 407 73.12 26.90 49.64
CA LEU A 407 73.29 26.09 48.43
C LEU A 407 72.64 24.72 48.55
N LYS A 408 72.64 24.13 49.75
CA LYS A 408 71.97 22.86 50.02
C LYS A 408 70.45 23.02 50.09
N LEU A 409 69.95 24.12 50.63
CA LEU A 409 68.51 24.46 50.63
C LEU A 409 68.02 24.81 49.22
N ALA A 410 68.73 25.66 48.49
CA ALA A 410 68.48 26.00 47.09
C ALA A 410 68.59 24.77 46.17
N SER A 411 69.49 23.82 46.46
CA SER A 411 69.52 22.52 45.77
C SER A 411 68.29 21.67 46.08
N GLY A 412 67.79 21.72 47.33
CA GLY A 412 66.54 21.08 47.73
C GLY A 412 65.32 21.72 47.05
N GLU A 413 65.26 23.05 46.99
CA GLU A 413 64.22 23.79 46.28
C GLU A 413 64.31 23.61 44.76
N MET A 414 65.50 23.54 44.17
CA MET A 414 65.72 23.18 42.76
C MET A 414 65.21 21.77 42.46
N THR A 415 65.39 20.84 43.41
CA THR A 415 64.86 19.47 43.28
C THR A 415 63.33 19.49 43.38
N SER A 416 62.76 20.26 44.30
CA SER A 416 61.31 20.45 44.42
C SER A 416 60.70 21.14 43.20
N LEU A 417 61.41 22.10 42.60
CA LEU A 417 61.01 22.80 41.38
C LEU A 417 61.10 21.86 40.17
N SER A 418 62.10 20.99 40.12
CA SER A 418 62.23 19.94 39.11
C SER A 418 61.10 18.90 39.22
N GLU A 419 60.73 18.52 40.45
CA GLU A 419 59.59 17.63 40.72
C GLU A 419 58.27 18.30 40.33
N SER A 420 58.09 19.58 40.67
CA SER A 420 56.93 20.37 40.26
C SER A 420 56.84 20.52 38.74
N ASN A 421 57.97 20.75 38.05
CA ASN A 421 58.01 20.81 36.59
C ASN A 421 57.68 19.46 35.95
N LYS A 422 58.15 18.34 36.53
CA LYS A 422 57.74 17.00 36.08
C LYS A 422 56.25 16.76 36.26
N GLN A 423 55.69 17.19 37.39
CA GLN A 423 54.26 17.05 37.66
C GLN A 423 53.44 17.91 36.69
N ILE A 424 53.84 19.17 36.47
CA ILE A 424 53.22 20.05 35.48
C ILE A 424 53.30 19.43 34.07
N HIS A 425 54.45 18.86 33.69
CA HIS A 425 54.58 18.15 32.41
C HIS A 425 53.67 16.92 32.32
N ALA A 426 53.48 16.19 33.41
CA ALA A 426 52.58 15.04 33.45
C ALA A 426 51.11 15.47 33.30
N GLU A 427 50.69 16.50 34.03
CA GLU A 427 49.34 17.07 33.95
C GLU A 427 49.06 17.70 32.57
N LEU A 428 50.05 18.38 31.97
CA LEU A 428 49.97 18.89 30.60
C LEU A 428 49.84 17.75 29.58
N SER A 429 50.66 16.70 29.69
CA SER A 429 50.56 15.53 28.81
C SER A 429 49.22 14.82 28.93
N GLU A 430 48.71 14.65 30.15
CA GLU A 430 47.40 14.03 30.38
C GLU A 430 46.28 14.88 29.78
N THR A 431 46.34 16.20 29.96
CA THR A 431 45.39 17.13 29.36
C THR A 431 45.47 17.12 27.83
N LEU A 432 46.68 17.00 27.26
CA LEU A 432 46.90 16.92 25.81
C LEU A 432 46.32 15.62 25.23
N GLU A 433 46.47 14.51 25.95
CA GLU A 433 45.95 13.21 25.55
C GLU A 433 44.41 13.17 25.63
N GLN A 434 43.84 13.75 26.70
CA GLN A 434 42.39 13.92 26.81
C GLN A 434 41.83 14.82 25.70
N SER A 435 42.53 15.91 25.38
CA SER A 435 42.17 16.82 24.29
C SER A 435 42.24 16.14 22.92
N LYS A 436 43.29 15.35 22.66
CA LYS A 436 43.41 14.54 21.45
C LYS A 436 42.27 13.53 21.32
N GLY A 437 41.91 12.86 22.42
CA GLY A 437 40.77 11.94 22.48
C GLY A 437 39.43 12.64 22.18
N LEU A 438 39.22 13.85 22.69
CA LEU A 438 38.03 14.66 22.38
C LEU A 438 38.00 15.11 20.92
N ILE A 439 39.14 15.50 20.33
CA ILE A 439 39.26 15.88 18.91
C ILE A 439 38.98 14.67 18.01
N GLU A 440 39.51 13.49 18.33
CA GLU A 440 39.23 12.26 17.58
C GLU A 440 37.75 11.85 17.67
N GLN A 441 37.14 11.95 18.86
CA GLN A 441 35.71 11.69 19.03
C GLN A 441 34.84 12.71 18.26
N ALA A 442 35.18 13.99 18.30
CA ALA A 442 34.47 15.04 17.56
C ALA A 442 34.63 14.86 16.04
N ALA A 443 35.82 14.50 15.56
CA ALA A 443 36.07 14.19 14.16
C ALA A 443 35.26 12.96 13.69
N LYS A 444 35.21 11.91 14.52
CA LYS A 444 34.43 10.71 14.24
C LYS A 444 32.93 11.00 14.20
N ALA A 445 32.41 11.73 15.19
CA ALA A 445 31.02 12.18 15.21
C ALA A 445 30.66 13.03 13.98
N ASN A 446 31.57 13.89 13.51
CA ASN A 446 31.35 14.71 12.32
C ASN A 446 31.32 13.88 11.01
N VAL A 447 32.13 12.80 10.93
CA VAL A 447 32.08 11.85 9.81
C VAL A 447 30.77 11.05 9.84
N GLU A 448 30.41 10.48 10.99
CA GLU A 448 29.15 9.74 11.17
C GLU A 448 27.94 10.64 10.86
N PHE A 449 27.96 11.90 11.28
CA PHE A 449 26.90 12.86 10.99
C PHE A 449 26.82 13.20 9.49
N ARG A 450 27.96 13.33 8.81
CA ARG A 450 27.99 13.54 7.35
C ARG A 450 27.46 12.33 6.59
N GLU A 451 27.74 11.11 7.05
CA GLU A 451 27.19 9.88 6.46
C GLU A 451 25.68 9.81 6.65
N VAL A 452 25.19 10.08 7.85
CA VAL A 452 23.74 10.17 8.13
C VAL A 452 23.08 11.25 7.28
N ALA A 453 23.70 12.44 7.15
CA ALA A 453 23.18 13.50 6.29
C ALA A 453 23.14 13.10 4.81
N ALA A 454 24.11 12.32 4.33
CA ALA A 454 24.13 11.80 2.97
C ALA A 454 23.06 10.72 2.75
N GLU A 455 22.87 9.81 3.71
CA GLU A 455 21.76 8.84 3.67
C GLU A 455 20.40 9.54 3.70
N PHE A 456 20.22 10.57 4.52
CA PHE A 456 18.99 11.36 4.55
C PHE A 456 18.75 12.10 3.22
N ALA A 457 19.79 12.66 2.60
CA ALA A 457 19.67 13.27 1.27
C ALA A 457 19.27 12.24 0.19
N SER A 458 19.81 11.02 0.28
CA SER A 458 19.42 9.89 -0.56
C SER A 458 17.94 9.51 -0.34
N TYR A 459 17.50 9.42 0.92
CA TYR A 459 16.10 9.17 1.28
C TYR A 459 15.18 10.27 0.75
N GLY A 460 15.54 11.54 0.88
CA GLY A 460 14.76 12.65 0.34
C GLY A 460 14.63 12.57 -1.19
N LYS A 461 15.69 12.15 -1.88
CA LYS A 461 15.66 11.90 -3.33
C LYS A 461 14.74 10.71 -3.69
N ALA A 462 14.82 9.60 -2.94
CA ALA A 462 13.95 8.44 -3.14
C ALA A 462 12.48 8.78 -2.90
N VAL A 463 12.17 9.54 -1.84
CA VAL A 463 10.81 10.03 -1.57
C VAL A 463 10.32 10.91 -2.72
N LYS A 464 11.16 11.79 -3.27
CA LYS A 464 10.80 12.61 -4.43
C LYS A 464 10.55 11.77 -5.67
N GLU A 465 11.40 10.78 -5.96
CA GLU A 465 11.22 9.85 -7.08
C GLU A 465 9.93 9.02 -6.94
N HIS A 466 9.61 8.55 -5.73
CA HIS A 466 8.35 7.88 -5.43
C HIS A 466 7.14 8.82 -5.55
N THR A 467 7.28 10.08 -5.17
CA THR A 467 6.23 11.10 -5.33
C THR A 467 5.97 11.40 -6.82
N ASP A 468 7.04 11.53 -7.63
CA ASP A 468 6.93 11.71 -9.08
C ASP A 468 6.33 10.47 -9.77
N ALA A 469 6.65 9.26 -9.28
CA ALA A 469 6.04 8.01 -9.76
C ALA A 469 4.55 7.93 -9.40
N LEU A 470 4.18 8.31 -8.18
CA LEU A 470 2.78 8.47 -7.75
C LEU A 470 2.04 9.49 -8.61
N PHE A 471 2.69 10.62 -8.95
CA PHE A 471 2.12 11.64 -9.83
C PHE A 471 1.81 11.07 -11.22
N LYS A 472 2.77 10.38 -11.84
CA LYS A 472 2.55 9.73 -13.15
C LYS A 472 1.46 8.66 -13.08
N SER A 473 1.45 7.85 -12.01
CA SER A 473 0.41 6.84 -11.81
C SER A 473 -0.98 7.46 -11.63
N THR A 474 -1.07 8.60 -10.94
CA THR A 474 -2.32 9.35 -10.75
C THR A 474 -2.82 9.91 -12.07
N GLN A 475 -1.93 10.51 -12.87
CA GLN A 475 -2.27 11.02 -14.20
C GLN A 475 -2.74 9.90 -15.14
N SER A 476 -2.08 8.73 -15.09
CA SER A 476 -2.55 7.54 -15.82
C SER A 476 -3.91 7.05 -15.32
N THR A 477 -4.18 7.13 -14.02
CA THR A 477 -5.48 6.74 -13.43
C THR A 477 -6.58 7.70 -13.87
N GLU A 478 -6.34 9.02 -13.82
CA GLU A 478 -7.28 10.02 -14.36
C GLU A 478 -7.55 9.81 -15.86
N SER A 479 -6.51 9.53 -16.65
CA SER A 479 -6.66 9.23 -18.08
C SER A 479 -7.48 7.97 -18.31
N PHE A 480 -7.19 6.89 -17.59
CA PHE A 480 -7.91 5.62 -17.70
C PHE A 480 -9.37 5.76 -17.28
N VAL A 481 -9.63 6.49 -16.19
CA VAL A 481 -10.98 6.82 -15.74
C VAL A 481 -11.71 7.68 -16.76
N SER A 482 -11.04 8.66 -17.37
CA SER A 482 -11.65 9.47 -18.42
C SER A 482 -11.98 8.66 -19.67
N GLU A 483 -11.15 7.68 -20.03
CA GLU A 483 -11.44 6.71 -21.09
C GLU A 483 -12.63 5.82 -20.72
N LEU A 484 -12.69 5.36 -19.47
CA LEU A 484 -13.77 4.53 -18.97
C LEU A 484 -15.10 5.29 -18.95
N LEU A 485 -15.11 6.55 -18.50
CA LEU A 485 -16.28 7.44 -18.55
C LEU A 485 -16.71 7.71 -20.00
N SER A 486 -15.76 7.96 -20.92
CA SER A 486 -16.07 8.11 -22.34
C SER A 486 -16.67 6.84 -22.93
N GLY A 487 -16.06 5.68 -22.68
CA GLY A 487 -16.59 4.39 -23.14
C GLY A 487 -17.96 4.07 -22.55
N GLN A 488 -18.20 4.43 -21.28
CA GLN A 488 -19.52 4.31 -20.66
C GLN A 488 -20.55 5.20 -21.35
N LYS A 489 -20.19 6.44 -21.69
CA LYS A 489 -21.06 7.38 -22.44
C LYS A 489 -21.37 6.88 -23.84
N GLU A 490 -20.40 6.23 -24.48
CA GLU A 490 -20.55 5.62 -25.78
C GLU A 490 -21.48 4.40 -25.72
N ILE A 491 -21.39 3.61 -24.65
CA ILE A 491 -22.34 2.52 -24.34
C ILE A 491 -23.73 3.08 -24.07
N GLU A 492 -23.85 4.14 -23.25
CA GLU A 492 -25.13 4.81 -22.98
C GLU A 492 -25.78 5.30 -24.28
N SER A 493 -25.00 5.97 -25.13
CA SER A 493 -25.45 6.45 -26.44
C SER A 493 -25.88 5.29 -27.36
N SER A 494 -25.05 4.26 -27.48
CA SER A 494 -25.34 3.08 -28.30
C SER A 494 -26.59 2.34 -27.80
N TRP A 495 -26.81 2.33 -26.48
CA TRP A 495 -27.97 1.71 -25.86
C TRP A 495 -29.24 2.54 -26.08
N LYS A 496 -29.14 3.87 -26.02
CA LYS A 496 -30.23 4.78 -26.35
C LYS A 496 -30.65 4.63 -27.81
N GLU A 497 -29.68 4.49 -28.70
CA GLU A 497 -29.89 4.24 -30.13
C GLU A 497 -30.50 2.85 -30.38
N TYR A 498 -30.08 1.82 -29.62
CA TYR A 498 -30.72 0.51 -29.62
C TYR A 498 -32.17 0.58 -29.12
N GLN A 499 -32.43 1.34 -28.06
CA GLN A 499 -33.76 1.55 -27.51
C GLN A 499 -34.69 2.24 -28.53
N GLU A 500 -34.20 3.25 -29.25
CA GLU A 500 -34.97 3.90 -30.33
C GLU A 500 -35.24 2.94 -31.50
N ARG A 501 -34.24 2.16 -31.93
CA ARG A 501 -34.41 1.13 -32.96
C ARG A 501 -35.38 0.02 -32.55
N PHE A 502 -35.39 -0.36 -31.26
CA PHE A 502 -36.36 -1.32 -30.72
C PHE A 502 -37.76 -0.72 -30.59
N ALA A 503 -37.89 0.57 -30.26
CA ALA A 503 -39.19 1.25 -30.24
C ALA A 503 -39.83 1.32 -31.63
N ASP A 504 -39.02 1.43 -32.69
CA ASP A 504 -39.49 1.38 -34.08
C ASP A 504 -39.51 -0.05 -34.69
N ILE A 505 -39.19 -1.09 -33.91
CA ILE A 505 -39.23 -2.48 -34.36
C ILE A 505 -40.67 -2.89 -34.71
N ASP A 506 -41.66 -2.43 -33.94
CA ASP A 506 -43.07 -2.74 -34.21
C ASP A 506 -43.49 -2.24 -35.60
N LYS A 507 -43.10 -1.01 -35.98
CA LYS A 507 -43.40 -0.44 -37.33
C LYS A 507 -42.63 -1.13 -38.44
N SER A 508 -41.37 -1.49 -38.21
CA SER A 508 -40.53 -2.09 -39.25
C SER A 508 -40.88 -3.56 -39.50
N VAL A 509 -41.27 -4.29 -38.45
CA VAL A 509 -41.85 -5.63 -38.55
C VAL A 509 -43.21 -5.57 -39.25
N GLU A 510 -44.10 -4.64 -38.88
CA GLU A 510 -45.39 -4.42 -39.55
C GLU A 510 -45.22 -4.18 -41.06
N LYS A 511 -44.24 -3.33 -41.44
CA LYS A 511 -43.95 -3.00 -42.85
C LYS A 511 -43.32 -4.15 -43.63
N LEU A 512 -42.46 -4.96 -42.99
CA LEU A 512 -41.89 -6.17 -43.59
C LEU A 512 -42.98 -7.21 -43.86
N PHE A 513 -43.88 -7.42 -42.90
CA PHE A 513 -44.99 -8.36 -43.07
C PHE A 513 -46.03 -7.88 -44.09
N SER A 514 -46.32 -6.58 -44.16
CA SER A 514 -47.18 -6.03 -45.22
C SER A 514 -46.57 -6.28 -46.61
N SER A 515 -45.27 -6.05 -46.75
CA SER A 515 -44.55 -6.25 -48.02
C SER A 515 -44.45 -7.72 -48.41
N LEU A 516 -44.32 -8.62 -47.43
CA LEU A 516 -44.33 -10.07 -47.64
C LEU A 516 -45.73 -10.56 -48.04
N SER A 517 -46.78 -10.05 -47.40
CA SER A 517 -48.18 -10.33 -47.75
C SER A 517 -48.50 -9.85 -49.17
N ASP A 518 -48.12 -8.60 -49.51
CA ASP A 518 -48.30 -8.05 -50.86
C ASP A 518 -47.53 -8.85 -51.92
N GLY A 519 -46.31 -9.28 -51.58
CA GLY A 519 -45.48 -10.12 -52.43
C GLY A 519 -46.06 -11.52 -52.64
N LEU A 520 -46.58 -12.16 -51.59
CA LEU A 520 -47.26 -13.45 -51.66
C LEU A 520 -48.57 -13.36 -52.43
N GLN A 521 -49.34 -12.27 -52.26
CA GLN A 521 -50.57 -12.03 -52.99
C GLN A 521 -50.29 -11.77 -54.49
N SER A 522 -49.24 -11.00 -54.80
CA SER A 522 -48.77 -10.82 -56.18
C SER A 522 -48.26 -12.13 -56.80
N TYR A 523 -47.57 -12.96 -56.02
CA TYR A 523 -47.13 -14.27 -56.46
C TYR A 523 -48.31 -15.21 -56.76
N ALA A 524 -49.32 -15.24 -55.88
CA ALA A 524 -50.55 -15.99 -56.08
C ALA A 524 -51.28 -15.54 -57.35
N LYS A 525 -51.44 -14.22 -57.54
CA LYS A 525 -52.08 -13.65 -58.74
C LYS A 525 -51.31 -13.95 -60.02
N ASN A 526 -49.99 -13.80 -60.02
CA ASN A 526 -49.16 -14.14 -61.18
C ASN A 526 -49.21 -15.64 -61.51
N THR A 527 -49.34 -16.49 -60.48
CA THR A 527 -49.50 -17.94 -60.67
C THR A 527 -50.87 -18.28 -61.25
N GLU A 528 -51.94 -17.61 -60.79
CA GLU A 528 -53.28 -17.72 -61.36
C GLU A 528 -53.32 -17.26 -62.83
N ASP A 529 -52.75 -16.09 -63.15
CA ASP A 529 -52.62 -15.59 -64.52
C ASP A 529 -51.80 -16.54 -65.42
N TYR A 530 -50.75 -17.15 -64.87
CA TYR A 530 -49.95 -18.15 -65.59
C TYR A 530 -50.78 -19.40 -65.91
N VAL A 531 -51.55 -19.91 -64.95
CA VAL A 531 -52.44 -21.08 -65.14
C VAL A 531 -53.53 -20.77 -66.16
N ILE A 532 -54.15 -19.59 -66.12
CA ILE A 532 -55.16 -19.16 -67.11
C ILE A 532 -54.57 -19.09 -68.52
N ASN A 533 -53.36 -18.54 -68.68
CA ASN A 533 -52.70 -18.49 -69.98
C ASN A 533 -52.30 -19.88 -70.49
N LEU A 534 -51.92 -20.79 -69.59
CA LEU A 534 -51.61 -22.18 -69.92
C LEU A 534 -52.85 -22.91 -70.44
N ASP A 535 -54.00 -22.70 -69.82
CA ASP A 535 -55.28 -23.27 -70.25
C ASP A 535 -55.71 -22.72 -71.63
N LYS A 536 -55.50 -21.42 -71.87
CA LYS A 536 -55.73 -20.80 -73.17
C LYS A 536 -54.84 -21.39 -74.27
N HIS A 537 -53.54 -21.56 -74.01
CA HIS A 537 -52.62 -22.19 -74.97
C HIS A 537 -52.97 -23.67 -75.20
N ALA A 538 -53.41 -24.40 -74.17
CA ALA A 538 -53.89 -25.77 -74.34
C ALA A 538 -55.12 -25.84 -75.27
N ALA A 539 -56.07 -24.90 -75.13
CA ALA A 539 -57.22 -24.81 -76.02
C ALA A 539 -56.82 -24.51 -77.48
N GLU A 540 -55.87 -23.59 -77.71
CA GLU A 540 -55.34 -23.26 -79.05
C GLU A 540 -54.62 -24.45 -79.71
N VAL A 541 -53.89 -25.25 -78.91
CA VAL A 541 -53.23 -26.48 -79.37
C VAL A 541 -54.26 -27.54 -79.75
N VAL A 542 -55.30 -27.74 -78.94
CA VAL A 542 -56.39 -28.69 -79.24
C VAL A 542 -57.14 -28.27 -80.51
N GLN A 543 -57.40 -26.97 -80.70
CA GLN A 543 -58.07 -26.46 -81.89
C GLN A 543 -57.20 -26.59 -83.16
N SER A 544 -55.89 -26.35 -83.06
CA SER A 544 -54.96 -26.59 -84.17
C SER A 544 -54.84 -28.08 -84.51
N LEU A 545 -54.86 -28.97 -83.50
CA LEU A 545 -54.87 -30.42 -83.72
C LEU A 545 -56.15 -30.88 -84.42
N ALA A 546 -57.30 -30.32 -84.04
CA ALA A 546 -58.59 -30.59 -84.68
C ALA A 546 -58.61 -30.15 -86.15
N GLY A 547 -58.06 -28.97 -86.46
CA GLY A 547 -57.88 -28.51 -87.83
C GLY A 547 -56.97 -29.44 -88.66
N ALA A 548 -55.82 -29.82 -88.10
CA ALA A 548 -54.89 -30.73 -88.77
C ALA A 548 -55.46 -32.15 -88.99
N THR A 549 -56.34 -32.63 -88.10
CA THR A 549 -57.03 -33.92 -88.29
C THR A 549 -58.13 -33.84 -89.34
N GLN A 550 -58.80 -32.69 -89.48
CA GLN A 550 -59.79 -32.47 -90.52
C GLN A 550 -59.15 -32.37 -91.91
N ASP A 551 -58.01 -31.67 -92.04
CA ASP A 551 -57.23 -31.62 -93.28
C ASP A 551 -56.73 -33.02 -93.70
N LEU A 552 -56.36 -33.85 -92.72
CA LEU A 552 -55.97 -35.24 -92.96
C LEU A 552 -57.15 -36.09 -93.46
N SER A 553 -58.37 -35.82 -92.97
CA SER A 553 -59.59 -36.49 -93.42
C SER A 553 -59.92 -36.14 -94.88
N GLU A 554 -59.83 -34.87 -95.26
CA GLU A 554 -60.08 -34.42 -96.65
C GLU A 554 -59.05 -35.00 -97.63
N THR A 555 -57.79 -35.12 -97.22
CA THR A 555 -56.75 -35.74 -98.05
C THR A 555 -56.94 -37.25 -98.22
N VAL A 556 -57.48 -37.94 -97.22
CA VAL A 556 -57.84 -39.37 -97.33
C VAL A 556 -59.03 -39.58 -98.26
N GLU A 557 -60.05 -38.72 -98.20
CA GLU A 557 -61.19 -38.73 -99.14
C GLU A 557 -60.74 -38.46 -100.58
N GLY A 558 -59.86 -37.48 -100.81
CA GLY A 558 -59.31 -37.21 -102.13
C GLY A 558 -58.47 -38.37 -102.70
N LEU A 559 -57.83 -39.17 -101.84
CA LEU A 559 -57.09 -40.36 -102.26
C LEU A 559 -58.01 -41.48 -102.78
N ASP A 560 -59.16 -41.66 -102.12
CA ASP A 560 -60.18 -42.65 -102.47
C ASP A 560 -60.78 -42.37 -103.86
N GLU A 561 -61.06 -41.10 -104.16
CA GLU A 561 -61.59 -40.66 -105.45
C GLU A 561 -60.60 -40.89 -106.61
N THR A 562 -59.29 -40.71 -106.36
CA THR A 562 -58.25 -41.05 -107.36
C THR A 562 -58.06 -42.54 -107.59
N LEU A 563 -58.26 -43.37 -106.56
CA LEU A 563 -58.15 -44.82 -106.68
C LEU A 563 -59.30 -45.39 -107.51
N ASP A 564 -60.52 -44.89 -107.29
CA ASP A 564 -61.71 -45.32 -108.03
C ASP A 564 -61.65 -44.93 -109.52
N ASN A 565 -61.16 -43.72 -109.82
CA ASN A 565 -60.92 -43.28 -111.20
C ASN A 565 -59.89 -44.16 -111.94
N ARG A 566 -58.82 -44.61 -111.26
CA ARG A 566 -57.81 -45.49 -111.88
C ARG A 566 -58.35 -46.91 -112.10
N ALA A 567 -59.18 -47.41 -111.20
CA ALA A 567 -59.84 -48.72 -111.37
C ALA A 567 -60.79 -48.72 -112.58
N SER A 568 -61.52 -47.61 -112.80
CA SER A 568 -62.39 -47.45 -113.98
C SER A 568 -61.61 -47.46 -115.30
N VAL A 569 -60.53 -46.66 -115.41
CA VAL A 569 -59.69 -46.58 -116.61
C VAL A 569 -59.02 -47.92 -116.95
N PHE A 570 -58.58 -48.68 -115.94
CA PHE A 570 -58.00 -50.00 -116.14
C PHE A 570 -59.03 -51.00 -116.69
N THR A 571 -60.26 -50.95 -116.18
CA THR A 571 -61.36 -51.83 -116.61
C THR A 571 -61.75 -51.57 -118.08
N ASP A 572 -61.88 -50.30 -118.47
CA ASP A 572 -62.15 -49.89 -119.86
C ASP A 572 -61.03 -50.32 -120.83
N GLY A 573 -59.77 -50.24 -120.38
CA GLY A 573 -58.61 -50.69 -121.15
C GLY A 573 -58.66 -52.19 -121.49
N ILE A 574 -59.00 -53.03 -120.50
CA ILE A 574 -59.14 -54.49 -120.72
C ILE A 574 -60.30 -54.80 -121.67
N GLN A 575 -61.43 -54.10 -121.53
CA GLN A 575 -62.60 -54.35 -122.38
C GLN A 575 -62.32 -54.03 -123.86
N LYS A 576 -61.53 -52.99 -124.12
CA LYS A 576 -61.13 -52.58 -125.47
C LYS A 576 -60.17 -53.57 -126.13
N ILE A 577 -59.25 -54.15 -125.35
CA ILE A 577 -58.35 -55.22 -125.83
C ILE A 577 -59.16 -56.45 -126.23
N ILE A 578 -60.11 -56.89 -125.40
CA ILE A 578 -60.97 -58.05 -125.68
C ILE A 578 -61.73 -57.88 -127.00
N GLN A 579 -62.29 -56.69 -127.26
CA GLN A 579 -63.00 -56.40 -128.51
C GLN A 579 -62.10 -56.47 -129.75
N LEU A 580 -60.86 -55.95 -129.65
CA LEU A 580 -59.90 -55.99 -130.75
C LEU A 580 -59.47 -57.42 -131.07
N THR A 581 -59.22 -58.24 -130.04
CA THR A 581 -58.84 -59.65 -130.24
C THR A 581 -59.99 -60.46 -130.86
N GLN A 582 -61.24 -60.21 -130.47
CA GLN A 582 -62.41 -60.87 -131.05
C GLN A 582 -62.58 -60.56 -132.54
N LYS A 583 -62.28 -59.32 -132.95
CA LYS A 583 -62.37 -58.87 -134.34
C LYS A 583 -61.34 -59.58 -135.23
N GLU A 584 -60.08 -59.63 -134.80
CA GLU A 584 -59.00 -60.29 -135.58
C GLU A 584 -59.25 -61.80 -135.74
N VAL A 585 -59.74 -62.47 -134.69
CA VAL A 585 -60.08 -63.91 -134.76
C VAL A 585 -61.22 -64.15 -135.76
N SER A 586 -62.23 -63.28 -135.81
CA SER A 586 -63.35 -63.41 -136.75
C SER A 586 -62.93 -63.25 -138.22
N GLU A 587 -62.00 -62.34 -138.53
CA GLU A 587 -61.47 -62.14 -139.88
C GLU A 587 -60.57 -63.31 -140.34
N ALA A 588 -59.81 -63.90 -139.42
CA ALA A 588 -58.99 -65.08 -139.71
C ALA A 588 -59.85 -66.32 -140.05
N VAL A 589 -60.94 -66.54 -139.31
CA VAL A 589 -61.89 -67.65 -139.56
C VAL A 589 -62.61 -67.48 -140.90
N ALA A 590 -62.96 -66.24 -141.28
CA ALA A 590 -63.60 -65.97 -142.57
C ALA A 590 -62.67 -66.25 -143.77
N LYS A 591 -61.37 -65.91 -143.66
CA LYS A 591 -60.36 -66.24 -144.69
C LYS A 591 -60.11 -67.74 -144.80
N ALA A 592 -60.09 -68.47 -143.68
CA ALA A 592 -59.92 -69.92 -143.68
C ALA A 592 -61.09 -70.65 -144.38
N LYS A 593 -62.34 -70.22 -144.13
CA LYS A 593 -63.52 -70.77 -144.82
C LYS A 593 -63.53 -70.49 -146.33
N ALA A 594 -63.03 -69.33 -146.77
CA ALA A 594 -62.93 -69.02 -148.20
C ALA A 594 -61.91 -69.93 -148.92
N ALA A 595 -60.78 -70.25 -148.27
CA ALA A 595 -59.77 -71.16 -148.81
C ALA A 595 -60.27 -72.62 -148.90
N GLU A 596 -61.11 -73.06 -147.95
CA GLU A 596 -61.72 -74.39 -147.95
C GLU A 596 -62.72 -74.58 -149.13
N ILE A 597 -63.48 -73.53 -149.45
CA ILE A 597 -64.42 -73.54 -150.59
C ILE A 597 -63.68 -73.60 -151.93
N GLU A 598 -62.56 -72.88 -152.08
CA GLU A 598 -61.73 -72.94 -153.29
C GLU A 598 -61.04 -74.30 -153.47
N LEU A 599 -60.61 -74.93 -152.37
CA LEU A 599 -60.02 -76.27 -152.40
C LEU A 599 -61.04 -77.33 -152.84
N ASN A 600 -62.27 -77.29 -152.30
CA ASN A 600 -63.34 -78.23 -152.67
C ASN A 600 -63.76 -78.08 -154.14
N SER A 601 -63.79 -76.86 -154.68
CA SER A 601 -64.03 -76.60 -156.11
C SER A 601 -62.98 -77.25 -157.02
N LYS A 602 -61.69 -77.21 -156.64
CA LYS A 602 -60.60 -77.83 -157.40
C LYS A 602 -60.64 -79.36 -157.32
N VAL A 603 -61.04 -79.93 -156.18
CA VAL A 603 -61.22 -81.38 -156.00
C VAL A 603 -62.39 -81.91 -156.86
N GLU A 604 -63.49 -81.16 -156.98
CA GLU A 604 -64.62 -81.54 -157.84
C GLU A 604 -64.28 -81.47 -159.34
N SER A 605 -63.45 -80.49 -159.73
CA SER A 605 -62.94 -80.36 -161.10
C SER A 605 -62.02 -81.52 -161.49
N ALA A 606 -61.16 -81.98 -160.56
CA ALA A 606 -60.31 -83.14 -160.77
C ALA A 606 -61.12 -84.45 -160.91
N LYS A 607 -62.21 -84.62 -160.15
CA LYS A 607 -63.11 -85.78 -160.29
C LYS A 607 -63.82 -85.86 -161.64
N ARG A 608 -64.12 -84.73 -162.28
CA ARG A 608 -64.74 -84.72 -163.63
C ARG A 608 -63.78 -85.14 -164.74
N ILE A 609 -62.48 -84.88 -164.59
CA ILE A 609 -61.46 -85.31 -165.57
C ILE A 609 -61.20 -86.82 -165.48
N VAL A 610 -61.30 -87.42 -164.29
CA VAL A 610 -61.13 -88.87 -164.10
C VAL A 610 -62.29 -89.68 -164.72
N ASN A 611 -63.49 -89.11 -164.84
CA ASN A 611 -64.66 -89.81 -165.39
C ASN A 611 -64.82 -89.69 -166.92
N SER A 612 -63.97 -88.94 -167.62
CA SER A 612 -64.02 -88.80 -169.09
C SER A 612 -62.95 -89.63 -169.83
N ALA A 613 -62.27 -90.55 -169.15
CA ALA A 613 -61.26 -91.44 -169.72
C ALA A 613 -61.54 -92.92 -169.39
N GLN A 614 -62.80 -93.32 -169.50
CA GLN A 614 -63.20 -94.70 -169.80
C GLN A 614 -63.40 -94.85 -171.30
#